data_AF-B7PUZ6-F1
#
_entry.id   AF-B7PUZ6-F1
#
_cell.length_a   1.000
_cell.length_b   1.000
_cell.length_c   1.000
_cell.angle_alpha   90.00
_cell.angle_beta   90.00
_cell.angle_gamma   90.00
#
_symmetry.space_group_name_H-M   'P 1'
#
loop_
_entity.id
_entity.type
_entity.pdbx_description
1 polymer ?
#
loop_
_entity_poly.entity_id
_entity_poly.type
_entity_poly.pdbx_seq_one_letter_code
_entity_poly.pdbx_strand_id
1 'polypeptide(L)'
;MLSNEDAVLYVDADTLFLNPVEEHWNVFEKMNESHLMALGSEGEDFAHNWYHRRAKHPYPPPFGANAGVMAMNLTRMRSFDWVSRLAPLREEYAGRLLWGDQDLINILFSFHPDKLFMLTCRWNYRQDNCRFHDSCSGETPALLHGTAKCFAAPFRAPAFSTIYRVMGKYELGTSLERNFIDPLERGAAPRTATRVRRRVPCCTPSSGGSLARQLDNERGLNDDATNATA
;
A
#
# COMPACT_ATOMS: atom_id res chain seq x y z
N MET A 1 20.37 4.32 -11.24
CA MET A 1 20.30 3.95 -9.82
C MET A 1 21.06 5.01 -9.03
N LEU A 2 20.54 5.45 -7.88
CA LEU A 2 21.25 6.45 -7.06
C LEU A 2 22.61 5.89 -6.62
N SER A 3 23.66 6.68 -6.74
CA SER A 3 25.04 6.22 -6.53
C SER A 3 25.46 6.21 -5.07
N ASN A 4 24.92 7.12 -4.26
CA ASN A 4 25.44 7.42 -2.92
C ASN A 4 24.51 6.97 -1.79
N GLU A 5 23.28 6.55 -2.11
CA GLU A 5 22.33 6.08 -1.09
C GLU A 5 22.44 4.58 -0.90
N ASP A 6 22.35 4.14 0.35
CA ASP A 6 22.39 2.73 0.72
C ASP A 6 21.05 2.04 0.53
N ALA A 7 19.96 2.75 0.81
CA ALA A 7 18.61 2.24 0.74
C ALA A 7 17.62 3.35 0.38
N VAL A 8 16.51 2.99 -0.25
CA VAL A 8 15.40 3.90 -0.54
C VAL A 8 14.07 3.20 -0.35
N LEU A 9 13.06 3.99 0.00
CA LEU A 9 11.66 3.59 -0.06
C LEU A 9 11.03 4.25 -1.29
N TYR A 10 10.70 3.46 -2.29
CA TYR A 10 9.89 3.89 -3.44
C TYR A 10 8.41 3.66 -3.12
N VAL A 11 7.56 4.64 -3.43
CA VAL A 11 6.11 4.53 -3.36
C VAL A 11 5.47 5.21 -4.56
N ASP A 12 4.42 4.60 -5.10
CA ASP A 12 3.62 5.22 -6.15
C ASP A 12 2.93 6.49 -5.65
N ALA A 13 2.69 7.42 -6.56
CA ALA A 13 2.07 8.71 -6.25
C ALA A 13 0.63 8.60 -5.74
N ASP A 14 -0.02 7.46 -5.97
CA ASP A 14 -1.36 7.14 -5.47
C ASP A 14 -1.30 6.24 -4.22
N THR A 15 -0.29 6.40 -3.38
CA THR A 15 -0.23 5.78 -2.04
C THR A 15 -0.64 6.75 -0.94
N LEU A 16 -1.22 6.23 0.14
CA LEU A 16 -1.56 6.97 1.34
C LEU A 16 -1.12 6.18 2.57
N PHE A 17 -0.19 6.73 3.35
CA PHE A 17 0.23 6.17 4.62
C PHE A 17 -0.82 6.46 5.71
N LEU A 18 -1.22 5.40 6.41
CA LEU A 18 -2.10 5.44 7.59
C LEU A 18 -1.32 5.28 8.90
N ASN A 19 -0.07 4.83 8.80
CA ASN A 19 0.90 4.72 9.88
C ASN A 19 2.16 5.53 9.55
N PRO A 20 3.01 5.84 10.55
CA PRO A 20 4.32 6.46 10.33
C PRO A 20 5.15 5.68 9.29
N VAL A 21 5.83 6.42 8.42
CA VAL A 21 6.63 5.83 7.32
C VAL A 21 7.84 5.07 7.89
N GLU A 22 8.33 5.49 9.04
CA GLU A 22 9.42 4.88 9.79
C GLU A 22 9.11 3.43 10.17
N GLU A 23 7.84 3.10 10.46
CA GLU A 23 7.45 1.71 10.72
C GLU A 23 7.62 0.82 9.46
N HIS A 24 7.40 1.36 8.27
CA HIS A 24 7.69 0.65 7.02
C HIS A 24 9.21 0.52 6.82
N TRP A 25 9.96 1.58 7.12
CA TRP A 25 11.42 1.62 6.98
C TRP A 25 12.11 0.50 7.78
N ASN A 26 11.57 0.13 8.94
CA ASN A 26 12.06 -0.98 9.77
C ASN A 26 12.09 -2.35 9.04
N VAL A 27 11.48 -2.48 7.85
CA VAL A 27 11.64 -3.69 7.02
C VAL A 27 13.10 -4.00 6.70
N PHE A 28 13.97 -2.98 6.56
CA PHE A 28 15.38 -3.21 6.28
C PHE A 28 16.10 -3.98 7.40
N GLU A 29 15.66 -3.84 8.65
CA GLU A 29 16.18 -4.60 9.79
C GLU A 29 15.72 -6.06 9.78
N LYS A 30 14.59 -6.35 9.11
CA LYS A 30 14.03 -7.70 8.95
C LYS A 30 14.61 -8.44 7.76
N MET A 31 15.27 -7.72 6.85
CA MET A 31 15.94 -8.32 5.71
C MET A 31 17.22 -9.04 6.14
N ASN A 32 17.36 -10.33 5.78
CA ASN A 32 18.65 -11.01 5.81
C ASN A 32 19.65 -10.40 4.80
N GLU A 33 20.87 -10.92 4.77
CA GLU A 33 21.96 -10.41 3.91
C GLU A 33 21.72 -10.61 2.40
N SER A 34 20.86 -11.55 1.99
CA SER A 34 20.60 -11.85 0.57
C SER A 34 19.51 -10.97 -0.05
N HIS A 35 18.56 -10.48 0.76
CA HIS A 35 17.45 -9.67 0.27
C HIS A 35 17.92 -8.33 -0.31
N LEU A 36 17.42 -8.03 -1.51
CA LEU A 36 17.65 -6.77 -2.23
C LEU A 36 16.47 -5.82 -2.10
N MET A 37 15.26 -6.37 -2.05
CA MET A 37 14.02 -5.61 -2.14
C MET A 37 12.94 -6.26 -1.27
N ALA A 38 12.08 -5.43 -0.68
CA ALA A 38 10.82 -5.89 -0.09
C ALA A 38 9.63 -5.32 -0.86
N LEU A 39 8.68 -6.20 -1.19
CA LEU A 39 7.48 -5.91 -1.98
C LEU A 39 6.26 -6.60 -1.36
N GLY A 40 5.07 -6.02 -1.53
CA GLY A 40 3.82 -6.72 -1.25
C GLY A 40 3.42 -7.66 -2.38
N SER A 41 2.56 -8.64 -2.09
CA SER A 41 1.92 -9.47 -3.13
C SER A 41 1.04 -8.62 -4.08
N GLU A 42 0.91 -9.02 -5.35
CA GLU A 42 -0.01 -8.36 -6.31
C GLU A 42 -1.48 -8.47 -5.89
N GLY A 43 -1.87 -9.63 -5.36
CA GLY A 43 -3.19 -9.86 -4.80
C GLY A 43 -3.28 -11.25 -4.22
N GLU A 44 -3.52 -11.35 -2.91
CA GLU A 44 -3.51 -12.59 -2.12
C GLU A 44 -4.85 -13.33 -2.22
N ASP A 45 -5.38 -13.40 -3.43
CA ASP A 45 -6.55 -14.20 -3.80
C ASP A 45 -6.19 -15.03 -5.02
N PHE A 46 -5.87 -16.29 -4.78
CA PHE A 46 -5.39 -17.21 -5.80
C PHE A 46 -6.35 -17.32 -7.00
N ALA A 47 -7.66 -17.33 -6.75
CA ALA A 47 -8.67 -17.53 -7.79
C ALA A 47 -8.81 -16.32 -8.73
N HIS A 48 -8.41 -15.12 -8.28
CA HIS A 48 -8.55 -13.88 -9.05
C HIS A 48 -7.21 -13.18 -9.36
N ASN A 49 -6.10 -13.68 -8.82
CA ASN A 49 -4.77 -13.13 -9.04
C ASN A 49 -4.38 -13.13 -10.54
N TRP A 50 -3.87 -11.99 -11.01
CA TRP A 50 -3.55 -11.81 -12.43
C TRP A 50 -2.36 -12.66 -12.86
N TYR A 51 -1.28 -12.71 -12.06
CA TYR A 51 -0.09 -13.50 -12.38
C TYR A 51 -0.45 -14.98 -12.51
N HIS A 52 -1.20 -15.51 -11.56
CA HIS A 52 -1.68 -16.89 -11.59
C HIS A 52 -2.50 -17.22 -12.85
N ARG A 53 -3.38 -16.30 -13.27
CA ARG A 53 -4.34 -16.58 -14.34
C ARG A 53 -3.87 -16.23 -15.74
N ARG A 54 -2.96 -15.26 -15.87
CA ARG A 54 -2.72 -14.57 -17.14
C ARG A 54 -1.25 -14.33 -17.48
N ALA A 55 -0.33 -14.41 -16.51
CA ALA A 55 1.07 -14.15 -16.82
C ALA A 55 1.61 -15.16 -17.83
N LYS A 56 2.34 -14.65 -18.81
CA LYS A 56 3.04 -15.45 -19.84
C LYS A 56 4.55 -15.46 -19.62
N HIS A 57 4.96 -15.16 -18.40
CA HIS A 57 6.34 -15.07 -17.96
C HIS A 57 6.43 -15.53 -16.51
N PRO A 58 7.64 -15.89 -16.03
CA PRO A 58 7.87 -16.27 -14.64
C PRO A 58 7.54 -15.15 -13.64
N TYR A 59 7.16 -15.52 -12.42
CA TYR A 59 6.93 -14.64 -11.27
C TYR A 59 7.14 -15.42 -9.96
N PRO A 60 7.40 -14.75 -8.82
CA PRO A 60 7.51 -15.40 -7.51
C PRO A 60 6.14 -15.99 -7.09
N PRO A 61 6.03 -17.31 -6.88
CA PRO A 61 4.76 -17.91 -6.49
C PRO A 61 4.38 -17.54 -5.04
N PRO A 62 3.07 -17.61 -4.70
CA PRO A 62 1.96 -17.98 -5.57
C PRO A 62 1.31 -16.79 -6.29
N PHE A 63 1.63 -15.55 -5.92
CA PHE A 63 0.84 -14.38 -6.32
C PHE A 63 1.57 -13.37 -7.20
N GLY A 64 2.89 -13.49 -7.34
CA GLY A 64 3.71 -12.38 -7.83
C GLY A 64 3.72 -11.19 -6.86
N ALA A 65 4.62 -10.26 -7.12
CA ALA A 65 4.82 -9.05 -6.33
C ALA A 65 4.25 -7.81 -7.03
N ASN A 66 3.82 -6.84 -6.24
CA ASN A 66 3.39 -5.52 -6.69
C ASN A 66 4.53 -4.50 -6.54
N ALA A 67 4.75 -3.67 -7.55
CA ALA A 67 5.86 -2.71 -7.56
C ALA A 67 5.49 -1.30 -7.03
N GLY A 68 4.27 -1.09 -6.53
CA GLY A 68 3.83 0.25 -6.10
C GLY A 68 4.38 0.69 -4.74
N VAL A 69 4.91 -0.25 -3.94
CA VAL A 69 5.62 0.04 -2.69
C VAL A 69 6.84 -0.86 -2.61
N MET A 70 8.03 -0.28 -2.63
CA MET A 70 9.28 -1.02 -2.68
C MET A 70 10.30 -0.46 -1.69
N ALA A 71 10.69 -1.25 -0.70
CA ALA A 71 11.89 -0.96 0.07
C ALA A 71 13.09 -1.60 -0.64
N MET A 72 14.05 -0.80 -1.06
CA MET A 72 15.15 -1.20 -1.95
C MET A 72 16.49 -0.99 -1.26
N ASN A 73 17.27 -2.06 -1.07
CA ASN A 73 18.65 -1.98 -0.59
C ASN A 73 19.58 -1.74 -1.79
N LEU A 74 19.89 -0.47 -2.05
CA LEU A 74 20.66 -0.05 -3.22
C LEU A 74 22.10 -0.53 -3.16
N THR A 75 22.71 -0.64 -1.97
CA THR A 75 24.07 -1.19 -1.82
C THR A 75 24.14 -2.62 -2.32
N ARG A 76 23.20 -3.48 -1.92
CA ARG A 76 23.17 -4.87 -2.39
C ARG A 76 22.73 -4.97 -3.85
N MET A 77 21.81 -4.12 -4.32
CA MET A 77 21.39 -4.09 -5.73
C MET A 77 22.54 -3.71 -6.67
N ARG A 78 23.42 -2.78 -6.26
CA ARG A 78 24.66 -2.46 -6.99
C ARG A 78 25.60 -3.66 -7.03
N SER A 79 25.86 -4.31 -5.89
CA SER A 79 26.69 -5.52 -5.82
C SER A 79 26.12 -6.70 -6.62
N PHE A 80 24.79 -6.77 -6.74
CA PHE A 80 24.10 -7.77 -7.56
C PHE A 80 24.14 -7.45 -9.06
N ASP A 81 24.65 -6.28 -9.45
CA ASP A 81 24.63 -5.77 -10.82
C ASP A 81 23.22 -5.77 -11.43
N TRP A 82 22.25 -5.28 -10.63
CA TRP A 82 20.83 -5.27 -10.95
C TRP A 82 20.52 -4.72 -12.36
N VAL A 83 21.16 -3.62 -12.76
CA VAL A 83 20.86 -2.94 -14.03
C VAL A 83 21.24 -3.80 -15.23
N SER A 84 22.41 -4.43 -15.22
CA SER A 84 22.86 -5.26 -16.34
C SER A 84 21.98 -6.50 -16.51
N ARG A 85 21.44 -7.03 -15.41
CA ARG A 85 20.56 -8.20 -15.39
C ARG A 85 19.16 -7.94 -15.96
N LEU A 86 18.65 -6.71 -15.85
CA LEU A 86 17.32 -6.38 -16.38
C LEU A 86 17.29 -6.24 -17.91
N ALA A 87 18.38 -5.79 -18.53
CA ALA A 87 18.44 -5.58 -19.97
C ALA A 87 18.11 -6.83 -20.81
N PRO A 88 18.75 -8.01 -20.58
CA PRO A 88 18.43 -9.22 -21.34
C PRO A 88 17.01 -9.73 -21.06
N LEU A 89 16.51 -9.60 -19.82
CA LEU A 89 15.13 -9.98 -19.50
C LEU A 89 14.12 -9.12 -20.26
N ARG A 90 14.37 -7.82 -20.37
CA ARG A 90 13.52 -6.92 -21.16
C ARG A 90 13.49 -7.32 -22.63
N GLU A 91 14.61 -7.73 -23.21
CA GLU A 91 14.66 -8.19 -24.60
C GLU A 91 13.93 -9.53 -24.77
N GLU A 92 14.23 -10.52 -23.93
CA GLU A 92 13.61 -11.85 -23.99
C GLU A 92 12.09 -11.80 -23.84
N TYR A 93 11.59 -10.93 -22.95
CA TYR A 93 10.17 -10.85 -22.61
C TYR A 93 9.44 -9.65 -23.25
N ALA A 94 10.04 -8.86 -24.14
CA ALA A 94 9.48 -7.60 -24.67
C ALA A 94 8.01 -7.66 -25.13
N GLY A 95 7.56 -8.80 -25.70
CA GLY A 95 6.17 -9.02 -26.14
C GLY A 95 5.23 -9.63 -25.09
N ARG A 96 5.69 -9.84 -23.86
CA ARG A 96 4.96 -10.50 -22.76
C ARG A 96 4.87 -9.65 -21.50
N LEU A 97 5.54 -8.50 -21.45
CA LEU A 97 5.47 -7.54 -20.34
C LEU A 97 4.21 -6.68 -20.49
N LEU A 98 3.19 -6.94 -19.69
CA LEU A 98 1.98 -6.09 -19.64
C LEU A 98 2.16 -4.93 -18.64
N TRP A 99 2.83 -5.20 -17.53
CA TRP A 99 3.11 -4.28 -16.44
C TRP A 99 4.61 -4.00 -16.33
N GLY A 100 5.18 -3.51 -17.44
CA GLY A 100 6.54 -2.94 -17.57
C GLY A 100 7.57 -3.33 -16.49
N ASP A 101 7.76 -2.42 -15.54
CA ASP A 101 8.69 -2.54 -14.42
C ASP A 101 8.33 -3.69 -13.47
N GLN A 102 7.07 -3.78 -13.06
CA GLN A 102 6.57 -4.83 -12.16
C GLN A 102 6.83 -6.22 -12.74
N ASP A 103 6.56 -6.43 -14.03
CA ASP A 103 6.77 -7.74 -14.67
C ASP A 103 8.26 -8.10 -14.73
N LEU A 104 9.14 -7.13 -15.04
CA LEU A 104 10.59 -7.36 -15.03
C LEU A 104 11.12 -7.73 -13.64
N ILE A 105 10.64 -7.03 -12.60
CA ILE A 105 10.98 -7.32 -11.21
C ILE A 105 10.53 -8.75 -10.84
N ASN A 106 9.29 -9.12 -11.21
CA ASN A 106 8.76 -10.46 -10.97
C ASN A 106 9.56 -11.55 -11.69
N ILE A 107 9.89 -11.35 -12.96
CA ILE A 107 10.71 -12.31 -13.72
C ILE A 107 12.06 -12.50 -13.04
N LEU A 108 12.75 -11.42 -12.69
CA LEU A 108 14.06 -11.50 -12.03
C LEU A 108 13.97 -12.25 -10.69
N PHE A 109 13.00 -11.94 -9.84
CA PHE A 109 12.86 -12.60 -8.54
C PHE A 109 12.32 -14.02 -8.62
N SER A 110 11.67 -14.42 -9.72
CA SER A 110 11.34 -15.83 -9.94
C SER A 110 12.59 -16.71 -10.07
N PHE A 111 13.67 -16.16 -10.62
CA PHE A 111 14.98 -16.84 -10.74
C PHE A 111 15.88 -16.63 -9.52
N HIS A 112 15.57 -15.64 -8.67
CA HIS A 112 16.33 -15.24 -7.50
C HIS A 112 15.42 -15.05 -6.28
N PRO A 113 14.69 -16.08 -5.83
CA PRO A 113 13.72 -15.95 -4.74
C PRO A 113 14.36 -15.57 -3.41
N ASP A 114 15.64 -15.90 -3.19
CA ASP A 114 16.42 -15.52 -2.00
C ASP A 114 16.66 -14.01 -1.88
N LYS A 115 16.37 -13.26 -2.95
CA LYS A 115 16.64 -11.82 -3.05
C LYS A 115 15.42 -10.94 -2.82
N LEU A 116 14.25 -11.56 -2.64
CA LEU A 116 12.98 -10.88 -2.39
C LEU A 116 12.50 -11.16 -0.96
N PHE A 117 12.21 -10.10 -0.23
CA PHE A 117 11.48 -10.17 1.04
C PHE A 117 10.01 -9.84 0.78
N MET A 118 9.07 -10.67 1.23
CA MET A 118 7.65 -10.37 1.06
C MET A 118 7.11 -9.55 2.23
N LEU A 119 6.59 -8.37 1.92
CA LEU A 119 5.83 -7.55 2.87
C LEU A 119 4.48 -8.20 3.16
N THR A 120 3.97 -7.98 4.37
CA THR A 120 2.58 -8.29 4.67
C THR A 120 1.64 -7.33 3.92
N CYS A 121 0.41 -7.79 3.63
CA CYS A 121 -0.62 -6.98 2.96
C CYS A 121 -0.89 -5.62 3.61
N ARG A 122 -0.59 -5.48 4.92
CA ARG A 122 -0.64 -4.23 5.69
C ARG A 122 0.06 -3.06 4.97
N TRP A 123 1.16 -3.32 4.28
CA TRP A 123 1.99 -2.32 3.62
C TRP A 123 1.76 -2.18 2.11
N ASN A 124 0.76 -2.88 1.56
CA ASN A 124 0.34 -2.77 0.17
C ASN A 124 -1.19 -2.99 0.05
N TYR A 125 -1.96 -2.36 0.94
CA TYR A 125 -3.39 -2.65 1.03
C TYR A 125 -4.15 -2.00 -0.12
N ARG A 126 -4.77 -2.83 -0.96
CA ARG A 126 -5.48 -2.42 -2.17
C ARG A 126 -6.98 -2.64 -2.07
N GLN A 127 -7.74 -2.12 -3.03
CA GLN A 127 -9.18 -2.36 -3.12
C GLN A 127 -9.54 -3.85 -3.20
N ASP A 128 -8.64 -4.67 -3.73
CA ASP A 128 -8.87 -6.11 -3.90
C ASP A 128 -8.85 -6.80 -2.53
N ASN A 129 -7.99 -6.38 -1.59
CA ASN A 129 -7.98 -6.88 -0.22
C ASN A 129 -9.31 -6.59 0.51
N CYS A 130 -9.91 -5.44 0.23
CA CYS A 130 -11.24 -5.12 0.76
C CYS A 130 -12.36 -5.95 0.10
N ARG A 131 -12.22 -6.27 -1.19
CA ARG A 131 -13.20 -7.09 -1.92
C ARG A 131 -13.12 -8.56 -1.52
N PHE A 132 -11.93 -9.05 -1.20
CA PHE A 132 -11.61 -10.44 -0.87
C PHE A 132 -11.05 -10.50 0.56
N HIS A 133 -11.94 -10.23 1.52
CA HIS A 133 -11.65 -9.95 2.94
C HIS A 133 -10.70 -10.94 3.63
N ASP A 134 -10.64 -12.19 3.17
CA ASP A 134 -9.76 -13.22 3.75
C ASP A 134 -8.27 -13.00 3.42
N SER A 135 -7.98 -12.38 2.28
CA SER A 135 -6.62 -12.17 1.76
C SER A 135 -5.72 -11.36 2.68
N CYS A 136 -6.30 -10.48 3.52
CA CYS A 136 -5.58 -9.66 4.49
C CYS A 136 -6.30 -9.66 5.85
N SER A 137 -6.91 -10.80 6.20
CA SER A 137 -7.66 -10.92 7.46
C SER A 137 -6.72 -10.91 8.67
N GLY A 138 -7.06 -10.09 9.68
CA GLY A 138 -6.30 -9.98 10.93
C GLY A 138 -5.25 -8.87 10.97
N GLU A 139 -4.96 -8.21 9.85
CA GLU A 139 -4.05 -7.07 9.77
C GLU A 139 -4.84 -5.76 9.66
N THR A 140 -4.39 -4.72 10.36
CA THR A 140 -4.88 -3.36 10.10
C THR A 140 -4.07 -2.75 8.96
N PRO A 141 -4.68 -2.14 7.92
CA PRO A 141 -3.93 -1.48 6.86
C PRO A 141 -3.06 -0.34 7.41
N ALA A 142 -1.79 -0.29 7.00
CA ALA A 142 -0.85 0.79 7.32
C ALA A 142 -0.55 1.68 6.12
N LEU A 143 -0.77 1.17 4.91
CA LEU A 143 -0.67 1.90 3.66
C LEU A 143 -1.79 1.48 2.73
N LEU A 144 -2.48 2.46 2.13
CA LEU A 144 -3.44 2.25 1.05
C LEU A 144 -2.79 2.54 -0.29
N HIS A 145 -2.92 1.62 -1.24
CA HIS A 145 -2.43 1.79 -2.60
C HIS A 145 -3.62 1.96 -3.56
N GLY A 146 -3.66 3.12 -4.21
CA GLY A 146 -4.70 3.65 -5.10
C GLY A 146 -4.89 2.94 -6.45
N THR A 147 -4.44 1.68 -6.58
CA THR A 147 -4.28 0.97 -7.85
C THR A 147 -5.53 1.03 -8.76
N ALA A 148 -5.28 1.08 -10.07
CA ALA A 148 -6.31 1.15 -11.11
C ALA A 148 -7.26 2.37 -10.97
N LYS A 149 -6.76 3.49 -10.42
CA LYS A 149 -7.51 4.74 -10.20
C LYS A 149 -8.62 4.60 -9.15
N CYS A 150 -8.45 3.75 -8.13
CA CYS A 150 -9.54 3.45 -7.20
C CYS A 150 -9.97 4.67 -6.36
N PHE A 151 -9.04 5.60 -6.11
CA PHE A 151 -9.33 6.90 -5.47
C PHE A 151 -10.29 7.78 -6.28
N ALA A 152 -10.28 7.69 -7.61
CA ALA A 152 -11.15 8.46 -8.49
C ALA A 152 -12.39 7.66 -8.97
N ALA A 153 -12.64 6.46 -8.41
CA ALA A 153 -13.68 5.55 -8.90
C ALA A 153 -14.74 5.24 -7.82
N PRO A 154 -15.61 6.19 -7.44
CA PRO A 154 -16.53 6.05 -6.30
C PRO A 154 -17.51 4.87 -6.42
N PHE A 155 -17.90 4.49 -7.64
CA PHE A 155 -18.79 3.34 -7.87
C PHE A 155 -18.07 1.99 -7.77
N ARG A 156 -16.75 1.96 -8.06
CA ARG A 156 -15.94 0.73 -8.07
C ARG A 156 -15.28 0.49 -6.71
N ALA A 157 -14.80 1.55 -6.07
CA ALA A 157 -14.06 1.52 -4.82
C ALA A 157 -14.54 2.65 -3.88
N PRO A 158 -15.78 2.57 -3.36
CA PRO A 158 -16.39 3.64 -2.57
C PRO A 158 -15.59 4.00 -1.31
N ALA A 159 -14.97 3.02 -0.65
CA ALA A 159 -14.13 3.25 0.53
C ALA A 159 -12.89 4.08 0.19
N PHE A 160 -12.09 3.64 -0.79
CA PHE A 160 -10.89 4.34 -1.25
C PHE A 160 -11.21 5.75 -1.77
N SER A 161 -12.28 5.89 -2.56
CA SER A 161 -12.69 7.20 -3.07
C SER A 161 -13.16 8.16 -1.98
N THR A 162 -13.80 7.63 -0.93
CA THR A 162 -14.18 8.44 0.25
C THR A 162 -12.95 8.94 1.00
N ILE A 163 -11.97 8.06 1.25
CA ILE A 163 -10.71 8.41 1.91
C ILE A 163 -9.97 9.48 1.11
N TYR A 164 -9.80 9.28 -0.20
CA TYR A 164 -9.15 10.26 -1.07
C TYR A 164 -9.82 11.63 -1.01
N ARG A 165 -11.16 11.68 -1.05
CA ARG A 165 -11.91 12.93 -0.97
C ARG A 165 -11.77 13.63 0.39
N VAL A 166 -11.72 12.86 1.47
CA VAL A 166 -11.52 13.42 2.82
C VAL A 166 -10.09 13.93 2.97
N MET A 167 -9.10 13.15 2.54
CA MET A 167 -7.69 13.54 2.52
C MET A 167 -7.47 14.82 1.70
N GLY A 168 -8.08 14.94 0.53
CA GLY A 168 -7.98 16.14 -0.31
C GLY A 168 -8.59 17.41 0.30
N LYS A 169 -9.36 17.29 1.39
CA LYS A 169 -9.89 18.41 2.18
C LYS A 169 -9.18 18.61 3.51
N TYR A 170 -8.37 17.64 3.92
CA TYR A 170 -7.68 17.66 5.19
C TYR A 170 -6.46 18.58 5.10
N GLU A 171 -6.36 19.51 6.04
CA GLU A 171 -5.22 20.42 6.16
C GLU A 171 -4.19 19.80 7.12
N LEU A 172 -2.98 19.55 6.62
CA LEU A 172 -1.89 19.00 7.43
C LEU A 172 -1.56 19.94 8.58
N GLY A 173 -1.33 19.38 9.77
CA GLY A 173 -1.07 20.14 10.99
C GLY A 173 -2.33 20.52 11.78
N THR A 174 -3.52 20.24 11.25
CA THR A 174 -4.78 20.38 12.00
C THR A 174 -5.19 19.07 12.68
N SER A 175 -6.23 19.10 13.53
CA SER A 175 -6.68 17.93 14.29
C SER A 175 -7.03 16.75 13.37
N LEU A 176 -6.36 15.62 13.57
CA LEU A 176 -6.61 14.39 12.82
C LEU A 176 -7.99 13.82 13.16
N GLU A 177 -8.42 13.88 14.42
CA GLU A 177 -9.75 13.41 14.82
C GLU A 177 -10.84 14.26 14.13
N ARG A 178 -10.84 15.56 14.38
CA ARG A 178 -11.92 16.46 13.95
C ARG A 178 -11.96 16.67 12.44
N ASN A 179 -10.78 16.76 11.80
CA ASN A 179 -10.68 17.17 10.39
C ASN A 179 -10.38 16.02 9.42
N PHE A 180 -10.07 14.81 9.91
CA PHE A 180 -9.89 13.64 9.05
C PHE A 180 -10.77 12.44 9.45
N ILE A 181 -10.70 11.99 10.70
CA ILE A 181 -11.46 10.81 11.16
C ILE A 181 -12.97 11.07 11.15
N ASP A 182 -13.46 12.15 11.79
CA ASP A 182 -14.89 12.42 11.83
C ASP A 182 -15.51 12.61 10.42
N PRO A 183 -14.89 13.37 9.48
CA PRO A 183 -15.38 13.44 8.11
C PRO A 183 -15.36 12.09 7.38
N LEU A 184 -14.36 11.25 7.65
CA LEU A 184 -14.28 9.90 7.09
C LEU A 184 -15.42 9.02 7.59
N GLU A 185 -15.67 9.01 8.90
CA GLU A 185 -16.77 8.24 9.50
C GLU A 185 -18.15 8.71 9.02
N ARG A 186 -18.37 10.03 8.95
CA ARG A 186 -19.59 10.62 8.35
C ARG A 186 -19.74 10.25 6.88
N GLY A 187 -18.64 10.20 6.13
CA GLY A 187 -18.62 9.79 4.73
C GLY A 187 -18.86 8.29 4.52
N ALA A 188 -18.50 7.48 5.52
CA ALA A 188 -18.69 6.03 5.53
C ALA A 188 -20.10 5.59 5.99
N ALA A 189 -20.87 6.48 6.62
CA ALA A 189 -22.23 6.20 7.10
C ALA A 189 -23.18 5.88 5.93
N PRO A 190 -24.04 4.84 6.05
CA PRO A 190 -24.93 4.43 4.98
C PRO A 190 -25.97 5.51 4.65
N ARG A 191 -25.90 6.08 3.45
CA ARG A 191 -26.95 6.93 2.89
C ARG A 191 -28.07 6.05 2.34
N THR A 192 -29.08 5.79 3.17
CA THR A 192 -30.40 5.20 2.85
C THR A 192 -30.43 3.75 2.32
N ALA A 193 -31.46 3.03 2.76
CA ALA A 193 -31.68 1.60 2.54
C ALA A 193 -32.08 1.25 1.11
N THR A 194 -31.11 0.97 0.24
CA THR A 194 -31.36 0.24 -1.01
C THR A 194 -30.21 -0.74 -1.31
N ARG A 195 -30.60 -1.96 -1.66
CA ARG A 195 -29.77 -3.16 -1.90
C ARG A 195 -28.55 -2.90 -2.78
N VAL A 196 -27.37 -2.71 -2.17
CA VAL A 196 -26.15 -3.53 -2.30
C VAL A 196 -25.28 -3.17 -1.09
N ARG A 197 -25.32 -4.02 -0.06
CA ARG A 197 -24.42 -3.91 1.10
C ARG A 197 -22.99 -4.24 0.67
N ARG A 198 -22.23 -3.26 0.18
CA ARG A 198 -20.77 -3.28 0.30
C ARG A 198 -20.42 -2.17 1.27
N ARG A 199 -20.39 -2.57 2.54
CA ARG A 199 -20.04 -1.70 3.66
C ARG A 199 -18.69 -1.01 3.35
N VAL A 200 -18.41 0.07 4.06
CA VAL A 200 -17.12 0.78 4.04
C VAL A 200 -16.10 0.25 5.09
N PRO A 201 -16.27 -0.87 5.85
CA PRO A 201 -15.54 -1.08 7.09
C PRO A 201 -14.09 -1.53 6.86
N CYS A 202 -13.66 -1.83 5.63
CA CYS A 202 -12.30 -2.29 5.35
C CYS A 202 -11.23 -1.27 5.74
N CYS A 203 -11.60 0.01 5.80
CA CYS A 203 -10.65 1.10 5.99
C CYS A 203 -11.07 2.05 7.12
N THR A 204 -12.06 1.68 7.94
CA THR A 204 -12.41 2.39 9.17
C THR A 204 -12.00 1.50 10.34
N PRO A 205 -10.78 1.63 10.88
CA PRO A 205 -10.42 0.91 12.08
C PRO A 205 -11.36 1.37 13.19
N SER A 206 -11.92 0.43 13.95
CA SER A 206 -12.65 0.72 15.19
C SER A 206 -11.78 1.44 16.24
N SER A 207 -10.46 1.52 16.01
CA SER A 207 -9.43 2.19 16.82
C SER A 207 -8.89 3.50 16.22
N GLY A 208 -9.34 3.92 15.03
CA GLY A 208 -8.79 5.10 14.35
C GLY A 208 -8.97 6.39 15.15
N GLY A 209 -10.13 6.56 15.78
CA GLY A 209 -10.42 7.72 16.63
C GLY A 209 -9.62 7.77 17.94
N SER A 210 -9.16 6.64 18.51
CA SER A 210 -8.33 6.68 19.72
C SER A 210 -6.90 7.08 19.43
N LEU A 211 -6.31 6.56 18.33
CA LEU A 211 -4.97 6.97 17.91
C LEU A 211 -4.94 8.41 17.42
N ALA A 212 -5.96 8.84 16.68
CA ALA A 212 -6.07 10.22 16.23
C ALA A 212 -6.14 11.22 17.40
N ARG A 213 -6.94 10.90 18.43
CA ARG A 213 -6.95 11.68 19.68
C ARG A 213 -5.61 11.73 20.36
N GLN A 214 -4.94 10.59 20.51
CA GLN A 214 -3.62 10.57 21.13
C GLN A 214 -2.63 11.48 20.39
N LEU A 215 -2.58 11.38 19.06
CA LEU A 215 -1.71 12.23 18.22
C LEU A 215 -2.09 13.71 18.30
N ASP A 216 -3.39 14.02 18.36
CA ASP A 216 -3.85 15.39 18.55
C ASP A 216 -3.44 15.93 19.93
N ASN A 217 -3.52 15.13 20.99
CA ASN A 217 -3.02 15.49 22.33
C ASN A 217 -1.51 15.80 22.31
N GLU A 218 -0.72 14.90 21.70
CA GLU A 218 0.74 15.04 21.59
C GLU A 218 1.15 16.30 20.82
N ARG A 219 0.32 16.73 19.87
CA ARG A 219 0.52 17.95 19.06
C ARG A 219 -0.08 19.20 19.69
N GLY A 220 -0.74 19.10 20.84
CA GLY A 220 -1.44 20.22 21.47
C GLY A 220 -2.66 20.72 20.69
N LEU A 221 -3.29 19.85 19.88
CA LEU A 221 -4.46 20.15 19.04
C LEU A 221 -5.79 19.83 19.71
N ASN A 222 -5.76 19.49 21.00
CA ASN A 222 -6.95 19.47 21.83
C ASN A 222 -7.27 20.89 22.27
N ASP A 223 -8.22 21.50 21.59
CA ASP A 223 -8.96 22.60 22.18
C ASP A 223 -9.89 21.98 23.21
N ASP A 224 -9.65 22.26 24.48
CA ASP A 224 -10.68 22.07 25.49
C ASP A 224 -11.94 22.80 25.01
N ALA A 225 -13.05 22.07 24.91
CA ALA A 225 -14.38 22.64 24.83
C ALA A 225 -14.78 23.34 26.16
N THR A 226 -13.87 24.11 26.75
CA THR A 226 -14.09 25.00 27.89
C THR A 226 -13.52 26.37 27.57
N ASN A 227 -14.22 27.12 26.71
CA ASN A 227 -14.39 28.57 26.84
C ASN A 227 -15.58 29.04 25.99
N ALA A 228 -16.70 28.33 26.11
CA ALA A 228 -18.02 28.80 25.68
C ALA A 228 -18.92 29.03 26.90
N THR A 229 -18.44 29.82 27.86
CA THR A 229 -19.27 30.55 28.83
C THR A 229 -18.44 31.71 29.40
N ALA A 230 -18.62 32.89 28.81
CA ALA A 230 -18.64 34.18 29.48
C ALA A 230 -19.46 35.14 28.60
#